data_AF-A0A2E2U6I7-F1
#
_entry.id   AF-A0A2E2U6I7-F1
#
_cell.length_a   1.000
_cell.length_b   1.000
_cell.length_c   1.000
_cell.angle_alpha   90.00
_cell.angle_beta   90.00
_cell.angle_gamma   90.00
#
_symmetry.space_group_name_H-M   'P 1'
#
loop_
_entity.id
_entity.type
_entity.pdbx_description
1 polymer ?
#
loop_
_entity_poly.entity_id
_entity_poly.type
_entity_poly.pdbx_seq_one_letter_code
_entity_poly.pdbx_strand_id
1 'polypeptide(L)'
;MELQILKLTALIALFLTQISCQEEASGETSAVKPWEHTFVREIQYVRRYNCSGEMVSQGEETINSLAKTYQVEAESMRDLWSFRAHGDLGEYRGHLVENRGQFTVDLSPTVFNIRVREGLNEIRYQFGYCSDVRVDPENAEEYCGHAIEFTREKSFWLLVKYRVKNLTGVKDIHPSSESCES
;
A
#
# COMPACT_ATOMS: atom_id res chain seq x y z
N MET A 1 55.10 22.50 4.27
CA MET A 1 53.88 22.53 3.43
C MET A 1 53.40 21.10 3.19
N GLU A 2 53.29 20.28 4.24
CA GLU A 2 52.96 18.84 4.11
C GLU A 2 51.81 18.42 5.04
N LEU A 3 51.42 19.26 5.99
CA LEU A 3 50.37 18.96 6.98
C LEU A 3 48.94 19.20 6.46
N GLN A 4 48.78 19.84 5.30
CA GLN A 4 47.44 20.14 4.75
C GLN A 4 46.92 19.07 3.78
N ILE A 5 47.80 18.22 3.23
CA ILE A 5 47.39 17.16 2.30
C ILE A 5 46.77 15.98 3.07
N LEU A 6 47.26 15.67 4.27
CA LEU A 6 46.73 14.58 5.10
C LEU A 6 45.31 14.81 5.63
N LYS A 7 44.89 16.07 5.81
CA LYS A 7 43.53 16.41 6.26
C LYS A 7 42.50 16.32 5.13
N LEU A 8 42.93 16.42 3.87
CA LEU A 8 42.03 16.40 2.71
C LEU A 8 41.63 14.97 2.32
N THR A 9 42.52 13.99 2.51
CA THR A 9 42.22 12.58 2.21
C THR A 9 41.31 11.90 3.23
N ALA A 10 41.34 12.34 4.50
CA ALA A 10 40.43 11.84 5.53
C ALA A 10 38.97 12.28 5.31
N LEU A 11 38.74 13.43 4.66
CA LEU A 11 37.40 13.93 4.37
C LEU A 11 36.71 13.17 3.23
N ILE A 12 37.49 12.66 2.26
CA ILE A 12 36.96 11.90 1.11
C ILE A 12 36.56 10.48 1.53
N ALA A 13 37.28 9.87 2.48
CA ALA A 13 36.94 8.55 3.02
C ALA A 13 35.63 8.56 3.84
N LEU A 14 35.27 9.68 4.47
CA LEU A 14 33.98 9.82 5.18
C LEU A 14 32.79 10.04 4.22
N PHE A 15 33.04 10.46 2.97
CA PHE A 15 32.00 10.67 1.97
C PHE A 15 31.64 9.40 1.18
N LEU A 16 32.51 8.39 1.19
CA LEU A 16 32.31 7.14 0.43
C LEU A 16 31.65 6.02 1.24
N THR A 17 31.46 6.17 2.55
CA THR A 17 30.79 5.16 3.40
C THR A 17 29.27 5.34 3.53
N GLN A 18 28.69 6.36 2.88
CA GLN A 18 27.22 6.52 2.82
C GLN A 18 26.55 5.87 1.59
N ILE A 19 27.28 5.10 0.78
CA ILE A 19 26.71 4.37 -0.38
C ILE A 19 26.23 2.96 0.02
N SER A 20 26.34 2.57 1.29
CA SER A 20 25.92 1.23 1.73
C SER A 20 24.47 1.22 2.24
N CYS A 21 23.65 0.48 1.49
CA CYS A 21 22.36 -0.09 1.89
C CYS A 21 21.32 0.87 2.45
N GLN A 22 20.64 1.55 1.53
CA GLN A 22 19.20 1.74 1.69
C GLN A 22 18.52 0.77 0.72
N GLU A 23 18.46 -0.50 1.12
CA GLU A 23 17.53 -1.45 0.53
C GLU A 23 16.15 -1.00 1.03
N GLU A 24 15.54 -0.07 0.30
CA GLU A 24 14.14 0.28 0.49
C GLU A 24 13.31 -0.96 0.17
N ALA A 25 12.99 -1.74 1.20
CA ALA A 25 11.82 -2.59 1.19
C ALA A 25 10.65 -1.69 0.74
N SER A 26 10.18 -1.90 -0.48
CA SER A 26 9.15 -1.10 -1.13
C SER A 26 7.77 -1.36 -0.51
N GLY A 27 7.61 -0.97 0.76
CA GLY A 27 6.33 -0.64 1.35
C GLY A 27 5.90 0.73 0.85
N GLU A 28 5.60 0.84 -0.44
CA GLU A 28 5.37 2.11 -1.12
C GLU A 28 4.00 2.72 -0.70
N THR A 29 3.96 3.38 0.46
CA THR A 29 2.77 4.09 0.96
C THR A 29 2.54 5.42 0.22
N SER A 30 1.36 5.51 -0.39
CA SER A 30 0.55 6.67 -0.80
C SER A 30 1.23 8.00 -1.12
N ALA A 31 1.30 8.32 -2.41
CA ALA A 31 1.37 9.72 -2.82
C ALA A 31 0.06 10.44 -2.48
N VAL A 32 0.16 11.69 -2.01
CA VAL A 32 -0.97 12.46 -1.49
C VAL A 32 -2.01 12.76 -2.58
N LYS A 33 -1.62 12.84 -3.87
CA LYS A 33 -2.49 12.77 -5.07
C LYS A 33 -1.72 12.45 -6.37
N PRO A 34 -1.37 11.18 -6.69
CA PRO A 34 -0.87 10.86 -8.01
C PRO A 34 -2.06 10.63 -8.95
N TRP A 35 -2.24 11.49 -9.95
CA TRP A 35 -3.26 11.32 -11.00
C TRP A 35 -2.98 10.12 -11.92
N GLU A 36 -1.80 9.50 -11.81
CA GLU A 36 -1.38 8.37 -12.60
C GLU A 36 -0.66 7.33 -11.72
N HIS A 37 -0.92 6.04 -11.95
CA HIS A 37 -0.15 4.95 -11.38
C HIS A 37 0.03 3.81 -12.38
N THR A 38 1.23 3.22 -12.41
CA THR A 38 1.52 2.05 -13.24
C THR A 38 1.70 0.83 -12.35
N PHE A 39 0.77 -0.12 -12.43
CA PHE A 39 0.95 -1.43 -11.81
C PHE A 39 1.83 -2.29 -12.71
N VAL A 40 2.93 -2.81 -12.15
CA VAL A 40 3.82 -3.75 -12.83
C VAL A 40 3.62 -5.13 -12.23
N ARG A 41 3.10 -6.07 -13.02
CA ARG A 41 3.00 -7.48 -12.67
C ARG A 41 4.28 -8.19 -13.00
N GLU A 42 4.99 -8.60 -11.96
CA GLU A 42 6.21 -9.39 -12.08
C GLU A 42 5.84 -10.87 -12.10
N ILE A 43 6.10 -11.50 -13.24
CA ILE A 43 5.87 -12.94 -13.45
C ILE A 43 7.21 -13.64 -13.43
N GLN A 44 7.32 -14.73 -12.68
CA GLN A 44 8.53 -15.54 -12.61
C GLN A 44 8.16 -17.03 -12.52
N TYR A 45 9.04 -17.90 -13.02
CA TYR A 45 8.90 -19.34 -12.80
C TYR A 45 9.28 -19.67 -11.35
N VAL A 46 8.34 -20.23 -10.60
CA VAL A 46 8.47 -20.58 -9.19
C VAL A 46 8.51 -22.10 -9.04
N ARG A 47 9.33 -22.61 -8.13
CA ARG A 47 9.30 -23.99 -7.64
C ARG A 47 9.13 -23.98 -6.14
N ARG A 48 8.20 -24.78 -5.62
CA ARG A 48 7.93 -24.88 -4.18
C ARG A 48 8.32 -26.26 -3.70
N TYR A 49 8.94 -26.30 -2.52
CA TYR A 49 9.40 -27.54 -1.90
C TYR A 49 8.64 -27.78 -0.59
N ASN A 50 8.56 -29.05 -0.17
CA ASN A 50 8.10 -29.42 1.17
C ASN A 50 9.28 -29.44 2.17
N CYS A 51 8.98 -29.77 3.43
CA CYS A 51 9.98 -29.86 4.51
C CYS A 51 11.02 -30.97 4.32
N SER A 52 10.72 -31.97 3.48
CA SER A 52 11.66 -33.03 3.09
C SER A 52 12.57 -32.61 1.93
N GLY A 53 12.40 -31.40 1.39
CA GLY A 53 13.17 -30.90 0.24
C GLY A 53 12.66 -31.40 -1.11
N GLU A 54 11.49 -32.02 -1.16
CA GLU A 54 10.88 -32.50 -2.41
C GLU A 54 10.05 -31.39 -3.05
N MET A 55 10.15 -31.24 -4.37
CA MET A 55 9.37 -30.26 -5.12
C MET A 55 7.89 -30.69 -5.17
N VAL A 56 7.00 -29.83 -4.71
CA VAL A 56 5.54 -30.07 -4.65
C VAL A 56 4.74 -29.28 -5.67
N SER A 57 5.26 -28.19 -6.20
CA SER A 57 4.63 -27.45 -7.30
C SER A 57 5.65 -26.62 -8.08
N GLN A 58 5.33 -26.35 -9.34
CA GLN A 58 6.11 -25.45 -10.18
C GLN A 58 5.23 -24.80 -11.25
N GLY A 59 5.56 -23.57 -11.64
CA GLY A 59 4.86 -22.85 -12.70
C GLY A 59 5.19 -21.36 -12.76
N GLU A 60 4.66 -20.66 -13.76
CA GLU A 60 4.73 -19.20 -13.80
C GLU A 60 3.73 -18.60 -12.82
N GLU A 61 4.24 -17.83 -11.87
CA GLU A 61 3.44 -17.19 -10.84
C GLU A 61 3.70 -15.68 -10.83
N THR A 62 2.72 -14.92 -10.34
CA THR A 62 2.91 -13.51 -10.00
C THR A 62 3.56 -13.43 -8.64
N ILE A 63 4.71 -12.75 -8.56
CA ILE A 63 5.54 -12.79 -7.35
C ILE A 63 5.45 -11.52 -6.49
N ASN A 64 4.72 -10.50 -6.96
CA ASN A 64 4.57 -9.23 -6.28
C ASN A 64 3.09 -8.88 -6.04
N SER A 65 2.84 -8.01 -5.06
CA SER A 65 1.50 -7.44 -4.82
C SER A 65 1.19 -6.37 -5.86
N LEU A 66 -0.05 -6.32 -6.34
CA LEU A 66 -0.55 -5.31 -7.29
C LEU A 66 -1.47 -4.28 -6.62
N ALA A 67 -1.23 -4.03 -5.34
CA ALA A 67 -2.00 -3.09 -4.55
C ALA A 67 -1.24 -1.78 -4.34
N LYS A 68 -1.95 -0.66 -4.45
CA LYS A 68 -1.45 0.68 -4.12
C LYS A 68 -2.41 1.38 -3.20
N THR A 69 -1.90 1.88 -2.09
CA THR A 69 -2.68 2.66 -1.12
C THR A 69 -2.67 4.14 -1.50
N TYR A 70 -3.84 4.77 -1.40
CA TYR A 70 -4.06 6.20 -1.64
C TYR A 70 -4.63 6.83 -0.37
N GLN A 71 -4.23 8.08 -0.14
CA GLN A 71 -4.69 8.88 0.99
C GLN A 71 -5.30 10.18 0.47
N VAL A 72 -6.40 10.57 1.10
CA VAL A 72 -7.08 11.83 0.83
C VAL A 72 -7.17 12.58 2.15
N GLU A 73 -6.81 13.85 2.15
CA GLU A 73 -6.90 14.70 3.34
C GLU A 73 -8.33 15.20 3.52
N ALA A 74 -8.82 15.15 4.77
CA ALA A 74 -10.07 15.79 5.14
C ALA A 74 -9.87 17.32 5.18
N GLU A 75 -10.88 18.08 4.75
CA GLU A 75 -10.84 19.54 4.84
C GLU A 75 -11.01 20.04 6.28
N SER A 76 -11.71 19.24 7.10
CA SER A 76 -11.90 19.51 8.52
C SER A 76 -11.58 18.26 9.32
N MET A 77 -10.87 18.47 10.41
CA MET A 77 -10.51 17.47 11.41
C MET A 77 -11.50 17.35 12.55
N ARG A 78 -12.30 18.39 12.73
CA ARG A 78 -13.29 18.44 13.79
C ARG A 78 -14.36 17.38 13.51
N ASP A 79 -14.65 16.54 14.49
CA ASP A 79 -15.73 15.56 14.47
C ASP A 79 -15.60 14.51 13.34
N LEU A 80 -14.39 14.29 12.82
CA LEU A 80 -14.13 13.34 11.75
C LEU A 80 -14.33 11.89 12.24
N TRP A 81 -15.22 11.14 11.57
CA TRP A 81 -15.68 9.85 12.07
C TRP A 81 -15.52 8.68 11.10
N SER A 82 -15.75 8.91 9.80
CA SER A 82 -15.60 7.85 8.80
C SER A 82 -15.13 8.39 7.45
N PHE A 83 -14.67 7.47 6.62
CA PHE A 83 -14.31 7.73 5.24
C PHE A 83 -14.83 6.60 4.36
N ARG A 84 -15.34 6.97 3.19
CA ARG A 84 -15.75 6.01 2.16
C ARG A 84 -15.27 6.50 0.80
N ALA A 85 -14.76 5.57 0.00
CA ALA A 85 -14.41 5.82 -1.39
C ALA A 85 -14.91 4.69 -2.28
N HIS A 86 -15.20 4.97 -3.54
CA HIS A 86 -15.56 3.95 -4.51
C HIS A 86 -15.05 4.33 -5.89
N GLY A 87 -14.86 3.31 -6.73
CA GLY A 87 -14.61 3.47 -8.16
C GLY A 87 -15.88 3.21 -8.97
N ASP A 88 -15.72 3.15 -10.29
CA ASP A 88 -16.82 2.95 -11.25
C ASP A 88 -17.66 1.68 -11.03
N LEU A 89 -17.16 0.72 -10.25
CA LEU A 89 -17.81 -0.56 -9.96
C LEU A 89 -18.69 -0.55 -8.70
N GLY A 90 -18.85 0.59 -8.02
CA GLY A 90 -19.98 0.85 -7.12
C GLY A 90 -19.87 0.34 -5.68
N GLU A 91 -18.71 -0.17 -5.25
CA GLU A 91 -18.50 -0.59 -3.85
C GLU A 91 -17.73 0.46 -3.05
N TYR A 92 -18.29 0.86 -1.91
CA TYR A 92 -17.62 1.74 -0.96
C TYR A 92 -16.59 0.97 -0.12
N ARG A 93 -15.33 1.37 -0.24
CA ARG A 93 -14.17 0.82 0.45
C ARG A 93 -13.33 1.98 0.98
N GLY A 94 -12.73 1.80 2.15
CA GLY A 94 -11.86 2.79 2.76
C GLY A 94 -12.01 2.80 4.27
N HIS A 95 -11.05 3.42 4.92
CA HIS A 95 -11.04 3.61 6.37
C HIS A 95 -10.33 4.93 6.69
N LEU A 96 -10.52 5.42 7.91
CA LEU A 96 -9.74 6.54 8.40
C LEU A 96 -8.42 6.03 8.97
N VAL A 97 -7.34 6.72 8.61
CA VAL A 97 -6.04 6.61 9.25
C VAL A 97 -5.68 8.01 9.72
N GLU A 98 -5.72 8.20 11.04
CA GLU A 98 -5.52 9.51 11.67
C GLU A 98 -6.47 10.57 11.08
N ASN A 99 -5.92 11.49 10.29
CA ASN A 99 -6.61 12.61 9.64
C ASN A 99 -6.92 12.41 8.16
N ARG A 100 -6.73 11.19 7.66
CA ARG A 100 -6.79 10.89 6.23
C ARG A 100 -7.74 9.76 5.96
N GLY A 101 -8.53 9.94 4.90
CA GLY A 101 -9.22 8.84 4.28
C GLY A 101 -8.22 7.99 3.52
N GLN A 102 -8.18 6.69 3.79
CA GLN A 102 -7.30 5.76 3.12
C GLN A 102 -8.12 4.70 2.39
N PHE A 103 -7.72 4.38 1.17
CA PHE A 103 -8.23 3.24 0.42
C PHE A 103 -7.11 2.62 -0.41
N THR A 104 -7.26 1.35 -0.75
CA THR A 104 -6.31 0.65 -1.59
C THR A 104 -6.95 0.40 -2.95
N VAL A 105 -6.15 0.56 -4.00
CA VAL A 105 -6.51 0.19 -5.37
C VAL A 105 -5.72 -1.03 -5.74
N ASP A 106 -6.39 -2.04 -6.24
CA ASP A 106 -5.75 -3.28 -6.69
C ASP A 106 -6.54 -3.86 -7.87
N LEU A 107 -5.84 -4.62 -8.69
CA LEU A 107 -6.45 -5.48 -9.71
C LEU A 107 -6.99 -6.79 -9.09
N SER A 108 -6.59 -7.13 -7.86
CA SER A 108 -7.01 -8.30 -7.11
C SER A 108 -8.01 -7.96 -5.98
N PRO A 109 -8.98 -8.85 -5.69
CA PRO A 109 -9.99 -8.63 -4.66
C PRO A 109 -9.43 -8.91 -3.26
N THR A 110 -8.85 -7.91 -2.59
CA THR A 110 -8.61 -7.96 -1.14
C THR A 110 -9.67 -7.15 -0.37
N VAL A 111 -9.73 -7.33 0.95
CA VAL A 111 -10.82 -6.92 1.85
C VAL A 111 -11.06 -5.39 1.89
N PHE A 112 -10.11 -4.57 1.41
CA PHE A 112 -10.19 -3.10 1.43
C PHE A 112 -9.87 -2.44 0.07
N ASN A 113 -10.16 -3.11 -1.04
CA ASN A 113 -9.74 -2.63 -2.36
C ASN A 113 -10.88 -2.04 -3.20
N ILE A 114 -10.68 -0.82 -3.70
CA ILE A 114 -11.42 -0.29 -4.85
C ILE A 114 -10.91 -1.01 -6.10
N ARG A 115 -11.84 -1.61 -6.84
CA ARG A 115 -11.55 -2.21 -8.14
C ARG A 115 -11.48 -1.13 -9.20
N VAL A 116 -10.38 -1.14 -9.96
CA VAL A 116 -10.15 -0.25 -11.10
C VAL A 116 -9.89 -1.09 -12.35
N ARG A 117 -10.03 -0.45 -13.51
CA ARG A 117 -9.63 -1.00 -14.81
C ARG A 117 -8.38 -0.31 -15.29
N GLU A 118 -7.67 -0.91 -16.23
CA GLU A 118 -6.67 -0.16 -16.99
C GLU A 118 -7.34 1.02 -17.72
N GLY A 119 -6.69 2.18 -17.72
CA GLY A 119 -7.23 3.42 -18.25
C GLY A 119 -7.63 4.41 -17.16
N LEU A 120 -8.47 5.37 -17.54
CA LEU A 120 -8.92 6.45 -16.65
C LEU A 120 -10.11 5.98 -15.82
N ASN A 121 -9.98 6.05 -14.50
CA ASN A 121 -11.02 5.66 -13.54
C ASN A 121 -11.42 6.88 -12.71
N GLU A 122 -12.72 7.08 -12.48
CA GLU A 122 -13.17 8.08 -11.52
C GLU A 122 -13.18 7.47 -10.12
N ILE A 123 -12.50 8.11 -9.18
CA ILE A 123 -12.56 7.75 -7.77
C ILE A 123 -13.39 8.81 -7.05
N ARG A 124 -14.48 8.37 -6.44
CA ARG A 124 -15.42 9.20 -5.69
C ARG A 124 -15.28 8.93 -4.21
N TYR A 125 -15.35 9.95 -3.37
CA TYR A 125 -15.15 9.81 -1.94
C TYR A 125 -15.93 10.83 -1.12
N GLN A 126 -16.17 10.46 0.14
CA GLN A 126 -16.84 11.28 1.15
C GLN A 126 -16.22 11.05 2.52
N PHE A 127 -16.18 12.11 3.31
CA PHE A 127 -15.90 12.03 4.75
C PHE A 127 -17.22 12.10 5.51
N GLY A 128 -17.33 11.29 6.56
CA GLY A 128 -18.45 11.30 7.48
C GLY A 128 -18.04 11.91 8.81
N TYR A 129 -18.90 12.75 9.36
CA TYR A 129 -18.68 13.49 10.60
C TYR A 129 -19.72 13.09 11.65
N CYS A 130 -19.30 13.04 12.92
CA CYS A 130 -20.15 12.70 14.05
C CYS A 130 -20.08 13.80 15.13
N SER A 131 -21.16 14.54 15.28
CA SER A 131 -21.27 15.64 16.26
C SER A 131 -21.58 15.19 17.69
N ASP A 132 -21.99 13.93 17.89
CA ASP A 132 -22.35 13.34 19.19
C ASP A 132 -21.66 11.97 19.36
N VAL A 133 -20.39 12.00 19.76
CA VAL A 133 -19.62 10.78 20.06
C VAL A 133 -19.99 10.28 21.45
N ARG A 134 -20.40 9.01 21.53
CA ARG A 134 -20.77 8.33 22.77
C ARG A 134 -19.90 7.10 22.99
N VAL A 135 -19.79 6.66 24.24
CA VAL A 135 -19.06 5.45 24.62
C VAL A 135 -20.08 4.43 25.12
N ASP A 136 -20.07 3.23 24.56
CA ASP A 136 -20.89 2.13 25.02
C ASP A 136 -20.43 1.69 26.42
N PRO A 137 -21.33 1.71 27.43
CA PRO A 137 -20.97 1.37 28.80
C PRO A 137 -20.62 -0.12 29.00
N GLU A 138 -20.98 -1.01 28.08
CA GLU A 138 -20.79 -2.46 28.20
C GLU A 138 -19.41 -2.91 27.68
N ASN A 139 -18.94 -2.33 26.57
CA ASN A 139 -17.69 -2.74 25.91
C ASN A 139 -16.66 -1.60 25.75
N ALA A 140 -16.98 -0.38 26.20
CA ALA A 140 -16.16 0.82 26.05
C ALA A 140 -15.83 1.21 24.59
N GLU A 141 -16.61 0.74 23.61
CA GLU A 141 -16.46 1.12 22.21
C GLU A 141 -17.14 2.47 21.93
N GLU A 142 -16.48 3.34 21.15
CA GLU A 142 -17.05 4.60 20.72
C GLU A 142 -18.04 4.39 19.57
N TYR A 143 -19.18 5.06 19.62
CA TYR A 143 -20.18 5.06 18.55
C TYR A 143 -20.75 6.46 18.32
N CYS A 144 -21.31 6.68 17.12
CA CYS A 144 -22.00 7.93 16.83
C CYS A 144 -23.44 7.87 17.34
N GLY A 145 -23.81 8.78 18.25
CA GLY A 145 -25.15 8.89 18.83
C GLY A 145 -26.24 9.31 17.82
N HIS A 146 -25.83 9.78 16.65
CA HIS A 146 -26.69 10.16 15.55
C HIS A 146 -26.22 9.55 14.22
N ALA A 147 -27.03 9.71 13.17
CA ALA A 147 -26.62 9.32 11.83
C ALA A 147 -25.39 10.14 11.41
N ILE A 148 -24.37 9.46 10.86
CA ILE A 148 -23.15 10.10 10.38
C ILE A 148 -23.50 11.09 9.25
N GLU A 149 -23.01 12.32 9.38
CA GLU A 149 -23.20 13.37 8.38
C GLU A 149 -22.10 13.29 7.33
N PHE A 150 -22.43 12.82 6.12
CA PHE A 150 -21.48 12.76 5.02
C PHE A 150 -21.38 14.10 4.29
N THR A 151 -20.15 14.50 3.96
CA THR A 151 -19.90 15.65 3.08
C THR A 151 -20.50 15.43 1.70
N ARG A 152 -20.62 16.51 0.93
CA ARG A 152 -20.83 16.39 -0.51
C ARG A 152 -19.75 15.46 -1.11
N GLU A 153 -20.20 14.58 -2.00
CA GLU A 153 -19.31 13.68 -2.74
C GLU A 153 -18.34 14.48 -3.61
N LYS A 154 -17.07 14.11 -3.53
CA LYS A 154 -15.99 14.64 -4.34
C LYS A 154 -15.41 13.54 -5.18
N SER A 155 -14.73 13.91 -6.26
CA SER A 155 -14.04 12.95 -7.10
C SER A 155 -12.69 13.44 -7.59
N PHE A 156 -11.87 12.50 -8.01
CA PHE A 156 -10.67 12.75 -8.79
C PHE A 156 -10.48 11.62 -9.81
N TRP A 157 -9.69 11.90 -10.84
CA TRP A 157 -9.40 10.92 -11.88
C TRP A 157 -8.06 10.25 -11.64
N LEU A 158 -8.02 8.92 -11.76
CA LEU A 158 -6.83 8.11 -11.66
C LEU A 158 -6.58 7.38 -12.99
N LEU A 159 -5.49 7.71 -13.66
CA LEU A 159 -5.00 6.98 -14.83
C LEU A 159 -4.19 5.77 -14.38
N VAL A 160 -4.74 4.59 -14.60
CA VAL A 160 -4.09 3.31 -14.28
C VAL A 160 -3.46 2.76 -15.55
N LYS A 161 -2.18 2.43 -15.49
CA LYS A 161 -1.47 1.70 -16.55
C LYS A 161 -1.10 0.33 -16.03
N TYR A 162 -1.18 -0.69 -16.87
CA TYR A 162 -0.78 -2.03 -16.52
C TYR A 162 0.38 -2.50 -17.38
N ARG A 163 1.39 -3.10 -16.73
CA ARG A 163 2.55 -3.67 -17.41
C ARG A 163 2.85 -5.04 -16.86
N VAL A 164 3.29 -5.94 -17.72
CA VAL A 164 3.80 -7.25 -17.33
C VAL A 164 5.31 -7.25 -17.52
N LYS A 165 6.04 -7.69 -16.50
CA LYS A 165 7.49 -7.86 -16.52
C LYS A 165 7.80 -9.32 -16.21
N ASN A 166 8.33 -10.03 -17.20
CA ASN A 166 8.80 -11.39 -17.01
C ASN A 166 10.21 -11.35 -16.43
N LEU A 167 10.39 -11.91 -15.24
CA LEU A 167 11.68 -12.03 -14.59
C LEU A 167 12.40 -13.29 -15.08
N THR A 168 13.70 -13.15 -15.33
CA THR A 168 14.55 -14.29 -15.68
C THR A 168 14.90 -15.10 -14.43
N GLY A 169 15.17 -16.39 -14.61
CA GLY A 169 15.55 -17.30 -13.52
C GLY A 169 14.38 -18.00 -12.86
N VAL A 170 14.70 -18.91 -11.93
CA VAL A 170 13.75 -19.71 -11.17
C VAL A 170 13.82 -19.27 -9.71
N LYS A 171 12.66 -19.06 -9.08
CA LYS A 171 12.56 -18.79 -7.65
C LYS A 171 12.19 -20.07 -6.91
N ASP A 172 13.13 -20.60 -6.15
CA ASP A 172 12.90 -21.72 -5.25
C ASP A 172 12.33 -21.21 -3.92
N ILE A 173 11.18 -21.75 -3.50
CA ILE A 173 10.51 -21.42 -2.24
C ILE A 173 10.51 -22.64 -1.35
N HIS A 174 11.18 -22.52 -0.21
CA HIS A 174 11.19 -23.54 0.84
C HIS A 174 10.29 -23.09 2.00
N PRO A 175 9.66 -24.03 2.74
CA PRO A 175 8.95 -23.68 3.96
C PRO A 175 9.93 -23.13 5.00
N SER A 176 9.44 -22.28 5.90
CA SER A 176 10.24 -21.85 7.05
C SER A 176 10.52 -23.05 7.96
N SER A 177 11.59 -22.98 8.75
CA SER A 177 11.90 -24.00 9.77
C SER A 177 10.71 -24.22 10.72
N GLU A 178 10.08 -23.13 11.16
CA GLU A 178 8.89 -23.17 12.03
C GLU A 178 7.72 -23.94 11.40
N SER A 179 7.53 -23.85 10.07
CA SER A 179 6.48 -24.59 9.37
C SER A 179 6.77 -26.09 9.24
N CYS A 180 8.00 -26.51 9.51
CA CYS A 180 8.47 -27.89 9.36
C CYS A 180 8.62 -28.63 10.69
N GLU A 181 8.45 -27.93 11.82
CA GLU A 181 8.59 -28.48 13.17
C GLU A 181 7.23 -28.88 13.80
N SER A 182 6.12 -28.66 13.09
CA SER A 182 4.74 -28.95 13.51
C SER A 182 4.22 -30.32 13.07
#